data_AF-A0A540UW41-F1
#
_entry.id   AF-A0A540UW41-F1
#
_cell.length_a   1.000
_cell.length_b   1.000
_cell.length_c   1.000
_cell.angle_alpha   90.00
_cell.angle_beta   90.00
_cell.angle_gamma   90.00
#
_symmetry.space_group_name_H-M   'P 1'
#
loop_
_entity.id
_entity.type
_entity.pdbx_description
1 polymer ?
#
loop_
_entity_poly.entity_id
_entity_poly.type
_entity_poly.pdbx_seq_one_letter_code
_entity_poly.pdbx_strand_id
1 'polypeptide(L)'
;MNDPRIFENPCAICKVRVAEKLCDYVIRYDNSIIFYRNLQRFIRENSRCRHETCDLPLCNKCAIEIGVNVDFCPHHYKLHLQSELPERLKKYQLKQKAKQAAEEWERVNSSDK
;
A
#
# COMPACT_ATOMS: atom_id res chain seq x y z
N MET A 1 14.91 -32.36 -20.44
CA MET A 1 14.17 -31.09 -20.59
C MET A 1 13.32 -30.93 -19.35
N ASN A 2 13.47 -29.83 -18.61
CA ASN A 2 12.59 -29.55 -17.47
C ASN A 2 11.20 -29.21 -18.03
N ASP A 3 10.16 -29.83 -17.46
CA ASP A 3 8.77 -29.56 -17.85
C ASP A 3 8.45 -28.07 -17.57
N PRO A 4 8.09 -27.27 -18.59
CA PRO A 4 7.79 -25.85 -18.41
C PRO A 4 6.62 -25.59 -17.44
N ARG A 5 5.75 -26.60 -17.19
CA ARG A 5 4.63 -26.48 -16.24
C ARG A 5 5.05 -26.49 -14.78
N ILE A 6 6.30 -26.85 -14.48
CA ILE A 6 6.90 -26.74 -13.13
C ILE A 6 7.10 -25.25 -12.73
N PHE A 7 7.02 -24.32 -13.68
CA PHE A 7 7.19 -22.87 -13.45
C PHE A 7 5.87 -22.09 -13.36
N GLU A 8 4.71 -22.74 -13.36
CA GLU A 8 3.44 -22.04 -13.11
C GLU A 8 3.39 -21.63 -11.64
N ASN A 9 3.55 -20.33 -11.34
CA ASN A 9 3.47 -19.77 -10.00
C ASN A 9 2.07 -20.05 -9.41
N PRO A 10 1.90 -21.03 -8.52
CA PRO A 10 0.58 -21.44 -8.07
C PRO A 10 0.05 -20.42 -7.08
N CYS A 11 -1.27 -20.25 -7.03
CA CYS A 11 -1.91 -19.48 -5.97
C CYS A 11 -1.51 -20.03 -4.60
N ALA A 12 -0.88 -19.21 -3.76
CA ALA A 12 -0.37 -19.64 -2.46
C ALA A 12 -1.48 -20.06 -1.47
N ILE A 13 -2.74 -19.66 -1.74
CA ILE A 13 -3.90 -19.96 -0.90
C ILE A 13 -4.51 -21.32 -1.27
N CYS A 14 -4.95 -21.50 -2.52
CA CYS A 14 -5.65 -22.72 -2.92
C CYS A 14 -4.71 -23.79 -3.48
N LYS A 15 -3.50 -23.42 -3.93
CA LYS A 15 -2.49 -24.29 -4.55
C LYS A 15 -2.96 -25.10 -5.77
N VAL A 16 -4.13 -24.77 -6.31
CA VAL A 16 -4.76 -25.48 -7.44
C VAL A 16 -4.76 -24.64 -8.72
N ARG A 17 -4.98 -23.33 -8.61
CA ARG A 17 -5.03 -22.41 -9.75
C ARG A 17 -3.72 -21.67 -9.90
N VAL A 18 -3.41 -21.26 -11.14
CA VAL A 18 -2.30 -20.35 -11.44
C VAL A 18 -2.57 -18.99 -10.81
N ALA A 19 -1.53 -18.33 -10.32
CA ALA A 19 -1.61 -16.98 -9.82
C ALA A 19 -1.71 -15.97 -10.97
N GLU A 20 -2.66 -15.05 -10.87
CA GLU A 20 -2.91 -13.98 -11.84
C GLU A 20 -2.70 -12.59 -11.22
N LYS A 21 -2.63 -12.54 -9.88
CA LYS A 21 -2.56 -11.32 -9.07
C LYS A 21 -1.50 -11.49 -7.98
N LEU A 22 -1.05 -10.37 -7.42
CA LEU A 22 -0.17 -10.31 -6.27
C LEU A 22 -0.87 -9.60 -5.12
N CYS A 23 -0.44 -9.86 -3.88
CA CYS A 23 -0.97 -9.18 -2.72
C CYS A 23 -0.29 -7.81 -2.52
N ASP A 24 -1.03 -6.72 -2.70
CA ASP A 24 -0.54 -5.33 -2.65
C ASP A 24 -0.43 -4.75 -1.23
N TYR A 25 -0.68 -5.56 -0.20
CA TYR A 25 -0.58 -5.10 1.18
C TYR A 25 0.85 -4.68 1.52
N VAL A 26 1.03 -3.42 1.96
CA VAL A 26 2.34 -2.87 2.36
C VAL A 26 2.80 -3.48 3.68
N ILE A 27 3.91 -4.21 3.66
CA ILE A 27 4.51 -4.86 4.84
C ILE A 27 5.67 -4.07 5.43
N ARG A 28 6.31 -3.18 4.65
CA ARG A 28 7.40 -2.33 5.13
C ARG A 28 7.40 -0.98 4.42
N TYR A 29 7.62 0.08 5.20
CA TYR A 29 7.85 1.43 4.69
C TYR A 29 9.36 1.69 4.71
N ASP A 30 10.04 1.53 3.57
CA ASP A 30 11.50 1.70 3.43
C ASP A 30 11.90 3.11 2.97
N ASN A 31 11.15 4.13 3.35
CA ASN A 31 11.62 5.49 3.18
C ASN A 31 12.88 5.67 4.03
N SER A 32 14.03 5.76 3.36
CA SER A 32 15.33 5.94 4.00
C SER A 32 15.37 7.23 4.85
N ILE A 33 16.38 7.31 5.73
CA ILE A 33 16.79 8.47 6.54
C ILE A 33 16.09 9.78 6.12
N ILE A 34 15.18 10.25 6.98
CA ILE A 34 14.32 11.43 6.76
C ILE A 34 15.09 12.76 6.74
N PHE A 35 16.39 12.75 6.99
CA PHE A 35 17.21 13.96 7.04
C PHE A 35 18.47 13.85 6.18
N TYR A 36 18.51 14.63 5.11
CA TYR A 36 19.73 14.95 4.39
C TYR A 36 19.97 16.46 4.49
N ARG A 37 21.20 16.87 4.81
CA ARG A 37 21.61 18.28 4.77
C ARG A 37 21.59 18.88 3.36
N ASN A 38 21.46 18.04 2.33
CA ASN A 38 21.46 18.42 0.93
C ASN A 38 20.13 18.02 0.28
N LEU A 39 19.38 19.02 -0.21
CA LEU A 39 18.06 18.84 -0.84
C LEU A 39 18.11 17.92 -2.07
N GLN A 40 19.13 18.03 -2.92
CA GLN A 40 19.26 17.17 -4.11
C GLN A 40 19.48 15.71 -3.73
N ARG A 41 20.20 15.45 -2.64
CA ARG A 41 20.33 14.10 -2.09
C ARG A 41 19.03 13.60 -1.48
N PHE A 42 18.33 14.45 -0.73
CA PHE A 42 17.00 14.11 -0.20
C PHE A 42 16.04 13.69 -1.33
N ILE A 43 15.95 14.51 -2.38
CA ILE A 43 15.09 14.25 -3.53
C ILE A 43 15.52 12.94 -4.22
N ARG A 44 16.80 12.75 -4.53
CA ARG A 44 17.26 11.51 -5.17
C ARG A 44 16.90 10.26 -4.37
N GLU A 45 17.17 10.24 -3.07
CA GLU A 45 16.98 9.06 -2.24
C GLU A 45 15.50 8.79 -1.90
N ASN A 46 14.66 9.83 -1.83
CA ASN A 46 13.23 9.73 -1.50
C ASN A 46 12.28 9.91 -2.70
N SER A 47 12.80 10.18 -3.91
CA SER A 47 11.98 10.35 -5.13
C SER A 47 11.20 9.10 -5.51
N ARG A 48 11.63 7.94 -5.01
CA ARG A 48 10.93 6.67 -5.17
C ARG A 48 10.40 6.26 -3.81
N CYS A 49 9.08 6.20 -3.72
CA CYS A 49 8.39 5.54 -2.63
C CYS A 49 8.85 4.07 -2.60
N ARG A 50 9.61 3.70 -1.57
CA ARG A 50 10.08 2.32 -1.39
C ARG A 50 9.16 1.66 -0.37
N HIS A 51 8.01 1.21 -0.83
CA HIS A 51 7.17 0.33 -0.02
C HIS A 51 7.45 -1.11 -0.45
N GLU A 52 7.67 -1.98 0.51
CA GLU A 52 7.68 -3.42 0.27
C GLU A 52 6.24 -3.92 0.40
N THR A 53 5.73 -4.54 -0.66
CA THR A 53 4.42 -5.19 -0.70
C THR A 53 4.58 -6.68 -0.37
N CYS A 54 3.48 -7.30 0.05
CA CYS A 54 3.47 -8.71 0.41
C CYS A 54 3.81 -9.63 -0.77
N ASP A 55 3.39 -9.26 -1.98
CA ASP A 55 3.64 -9.96 -3.24
C ASP A 55 3.28 -11.46 -3.24
N LEU A 56 2.39 -11.87 -2.33
CA LEU A 56 1.92 -13.26 -2.28
C LEU A 56 1.15 -13.57 -3.58
N PRO A 57 1.49 -14.64 -4.31
CA PRO A 57 0.82 -14.98 -5.54
C PRO A 57 -0.60 -15.50 -5.30
N LEU A 58 -1.58 -14.90 -5.99
CA LEU A 58 -3.01 -15.14 -5.82
C LEU A 58 -3.70 -15.39 -7.16
N CYS A 59 -4.63 -16.34 -7.20
CA CYS A 59 -5.61 -16.42 -8.30
C CYS A 59 -6.77 -15.44 -8.06
N ASN A 60 -7.50 -15.07 -9.11
CA ASN A 60 -8.66 -14.15 -9.02
C ASN A 60 -9.73 -14.56 -7.99
N LYS A 61 -9.88 -15.85 -7.72
CA LYS A 61 -10.86 -16.35 -6.73
C LYS A 61 -10.40 -16.20 -5.27
N CYS A 62 -9.10 -16.05 -5.04
CA CYS A 62 -8.52 -15.96 -3.70
C CYS A 62 -8.02 -14.56 -3.35
N ALA A 63 -7.85 -13.70 -4.36
CA ALA A 63 -7.64 -12.27 -4.17
C ALA A 63 -8.94 -11.60 -3.69
N ILE A 64 -8.80 -10.61 -2.82
CA ILE A 64 -9.89 -9.77 -2.32
C ILE A 64 -9.56 -8.34 -2.73
N GLU A 65 -10.37 -7.76 -3.61
CA GLU A 65 -10.17 -6.41 -4.11
C GLU A 65 -10.61 -5.37 -3.08
N ILE A 66 -9.75 -4.37 -2.83
CA ILE A 66 -9.98 -3.29 -1.87
C ILE A 66 -9.92 -1.96 -2.61
N GLY A 67 -11.07 -1.33 -2.84
CA GLY A 67 -11.12 -0.07 -3.56
C GLY A 67 -10.87 -0.27 -5.05
N VAL A 68 -9.80 0.34 -5.59
CA VAL A 68 -9.51 0.36 -7.02
C VAL A 68 -8.12 -0.23 -7.27
N ASN A 69 -8.04 -1.35 -8.00
CA ASN A 69 -6.78 -1.98 -8.41
C ASN A 69 -5.82 -2.33 -7.25
N VAL A 70 -6.36 -2.72 -6.10
CA VAL A 70 -5.56 -3.19 -4.96
C VAL A 70 -6.09 -4.55 -4.53
N ASP A 71 -5.25 -5.56 -4.56
CA ASP A 71 -5.61 -6.95 -4.26
C ASP A 71 -4.95 -7.43 -2.97
N PHE A 72 -5.74 -7.90 -2.00
CA PHE A 72 -5.23 -8.47 -0.75
C PHE A 72 -5.39 -9.99 -0.69
N CYS A 73 -4.45 -10.64 -0.03
CA CYS A 73 -4.61 -12.03 0.39
C CYS A 73 -5.57 -12.12 1.60
N PRO A 74 -6.19 -13.29 1.85
CA PRO A 74 -7.12 -13.45 2.96
C PRO A 74 -6.55 -13.13 4.35
N HIS A 75 -5.23 -13.26 4.53
CA HIS A 75 -4.55 -12.89 5.77
C HIS A 75 -4.52 -11.36 5.94
N HIS A 76 -4.01 -10.65 4.94
CA HIS A 76 -3.89 -9.19 4.98
C HIS A 76 -5.24 -8.47 4.92
N TYR A 77 -6.25 -9.06 4.29
CA TYR A 77 -7.61 -8.54 4.38
C TYR A 77 -8.16 -8.53 5.82
N LYS A 78 -7.88 -9.57 6.62
CA LYS A 78 -8.28 -9.58 8.03
C LYS A 78 -7.59 -8.48 8.83
N LEU A 79 -6.30 -8.23 8.57
CA LEU A 79 -5.57 -7.14 9.20
C LEU A 79 -6.11 -5.78 8.77
N HIS A 80 -6.47 -5.62 7.49
CA HIS A 80 -7.12 -4.41 6.99
C HIS A 80 -8.42 -4.11 7.74
N LEU A 81 -9.29 -5.10 7.92
CA LEU A 81 -10.52 -4.94 8.71
C LEU A 81 -10.25 -4.59 10.17
N GLN A 82 -9.21 -5.16 10.79
CA GLN A 82 -8.80 -4.83 12.15
C GLN A 82 -8.24 -3.41 12.29
N SER A 83 -7.63 -2.89 11.22
CA SER A 83 -7.06 -1.54 11.20
C SER A 83 -8.12 -0.43 11.14
N GLU A 84 -9.37 -0.77 10.79
CA GLU A 84 -10.44 0.20 10.75
C GLU A 84 -10.75 0.78 12.14
N LEU A 85 -10.78 2.10 12.21
CA LEU A 85 -11.15 2.79 13.44
C LEU A 85 -12.63 2.56 13.77
N PRO A 86 -12.99 2.38 15.06
CA PRO A 86 -14.37 2.46 15.50
C PRO A 86 -15.03 3.79 15.07
N GLU A 87 -16.33 3.78 14.80
CA GLU A 87 -17.08 4.94 14.30
C GLU A 87 -16.92 6.19 15.19
N ARG A 88 -16.88 5.97 16.52
CA ARG A 88 -16.64 7.03 17.51
C ARG A 88 -15.29 7.73 17.31
N LEU A 89 -14.27 7.02 16.83
CA LEU A 89 -12.93 7.55 16.57
C LEU A 89 -12.79 8.10 15.14
N LYS A 90 -13.51 7.52 14.16
CA LYS A 90 -13.54 8.02 12.76
C LYS A 90 -13.88 9.51 12.69
N LYS A 91 -14.85 10.00 13.49
CA LYS A 91 -15.21 11.44 13.52
C LYS A 91 -14.03 12.35 13.89
N TYR A 92 -13.17 11.94 14.83
CA TYR A 92 -12.03 12.75 15.25
C TYR A 92 -10.94 12.77 14.17
N GLN A 93 -10.71 11.62 13.51
CA GLN A 93 -9.80 11.52 12.38
C GLN A 93 -10.25 12.42 11.21
N LEU A 94 -11.53 12.39 10.85
CA LEU A 94 -12.08 13.24 9.78
C LEU A 94 -11.91 14.73 10.09
N LYS A 95 -12.22 15.15 11.32
CA LYS A 95 -12.05 16.54 11.74
C LYS A 95 -10.59 16.99 11.63
N GLN A 96 -9.64 16.14 12.02
CA GLN A 96 -8.22 16.48 11.93
C GLN A 96 -7.72 16.54 10.48
N LYS A 97 -8.13 15.61 9.62
CA LYS A 97 -7.80 15.65 8.19
C LYS A 97 -8.33 16.91 7.51
N ALA A 98 -9.56 17.32 7.83
CA ALA A 98 -10.14 18.55 7.29
C ALA A 98 -9.34 19.81 7.67
N LYS A 99 -8.83 19.88 8.91
CA LYS A 99 -7.95 20.96 9.34
C LYS A 99 -6.63 20.98 8.57
N GLN A 100 -5.98 19.82 8.45
CA GLN A 100 -4.71 19.71 7.72
C GLN A 100 -4.86 20.10 6.25
N ALA A 101 -5.96 19.71 5.60
CA ALA A 101 -6.25 20.08 4.22
C ALA A 101 -6.47 21.59 4.06
N ALA A 102 -7.17 22.23 5.01
CA ALA A 102 -7.35 23.69 5.00
C ALA A 102 -6.02 24.43 5.19
N GLU A 103 -5.20 24.00 6.17
CA GLU A 103 -3.87 24.56 6.41
C GLU A 103 -2.94 24.41 5.19
N GLU A 104 -2.98 23.26 4.53
CA GLU A 104 -2.19 23.02 3.31
C GLU A 104 -2.66 23.89 2.14
N TRP A 105 -3.98 24.05 1.96
CA TRP A 105 -4.54 24.93 0.94
C TRP A 105 -4.15 26.39 1.18
N GLU A 106 -4.25 26.87 2.42
CA GLU A 106 -3.83 28.23 2.79
C GLU A 106 -2.33 28.45 2.54
N ARG A 107 -1.48 27.48 2.89
CA ARG A 107 -0.03 27.54 2.64
C ARG A 107 0.30 27.65 1.15
N VAL A 108 -0.31 26.81 0.32
CA VAL A 108 -0.06 26.84 -1.14
C VAL A 108 -0.50 28.18 -1.73
N ASN A 109 -1.68 28.67 -1.36
CA ASN A 109 -2.23 29.91 -1.93
C ASN A 109 -1.69 31.21 -1.27
N SER A 110 -0.97 31.12 -0.16
CA SER A 110 -0.25 32.26 0.45
C SER A 110 1.19 32.38 -0.02
N SER A 111 1.73 31.35 -0.69
CA SER A 111 3.09 31.35 -1.25
C SER A 111 3.18 32.07 -2.61
N ASP A 112 2.03 32.42 -3.20
CA ASP A 112 1.88 33.16 -4.46
C ASP A 112 1.66 34.67 -4.26
N LYS A 113 1.93 35.21 -3.07
CA LYS A 113 1.86 36.65 -2.75
C LYS A 113 3.19 37.22 -2.29
#